data_AF-F2B8I8-F1
#
_entry.id   AF-F2B8I8-F1
#
_cell.length_a   1.000
_cell.length_b   1.000
_cell.length_c   1.000
_cell.angle_alpha   90.00
_cell.angle_beta   90.00
_cell.angle_gamma   90.00
#
_symmetry.space_group_name_H-M   'P 1'
#
loop_
_entity.id
_entity.type
_entity.pdbx_description
1 polymer ?
#
loop_
_entity_poly.entity_id
_entity_poly.type
_entity_poly.pdbx_seq_one_letter_code
_entity_poly.pdbx_strand_id
1 'polypeptide(L)'
;MRKSRLSQHKQNKLIELFVAGVTARTAAELANVNKSTAAYYFHRLRLLIYQNSCHLEMFDGEVEAGESYFGGHRKGKRGRGAAGKTAVFGLLKRNGKVYTVAVPNNTDGTPVTDYPRAGYA
;
A
#
# COMPACT_ATOMS: atom_id res chain seq x y z
N MET A 1 19.33 -1.55 2.52
CA MET A 1 19.36 -2.91 1.93
C MET A 1 20.75 -3.50 2.09
N ARG A 2 20.94 -4.48 2.99
CA ARG A 2 22.27 -4.98 3.39
C ARG A 2 23.17 -5.55 2.27
N LYS A 3 22.64 -5.77 1.06
CA LYS A 3 23.35 -6.34 -0.11
C LYS A 3 23.16 -5.54 -1.43
N SER A 4 22.80 -4.26 -1.36
CA SER A 4 22.68 -3.46 -2.59
C SER A 4 24.06 -3.18 -3.18
N ARG A 5 24.23 -3.36 -4.49
CA ARG A 5 25.43 -2.94 -5.23
C ARG A 5 25.46 -1.41 -5.51
N LEU A 6 24.45 -0.67 -5.06
CA LEU A 6 24.39 0.79 -5.19
C LEU A 6 25.22 1.45 -4.09
N SER A 7 25.88 2.56 -4.43
CA SER A 7 26.57 3.39 -3.43
C SER A 7 25.60 3.89 -2.36
N GLN A 8 26.11 4.12 -1.15
CA GLN A 8 25.30 4.58 -0.03
C GLN A 8 24.57 5.90 -0.36
N HIS A 9 25.24 6.80 -1.08
CA HIS A 9 24.65 8.06 -1.54
C HIS A 9 23.41 7.84 -2.43
N LYS A 10 23.51 6.94 -3.43
CA LYS A 10 22.37 6.61 -4.31
C LYS A 10 21.24 5.92 -3.54
N GLN A 11 21.57 5.07 -2.57
CA GLN A 11 20.57 4.44 -1.71
C GLN A 11 19.81 5.49 -0.87
N ASN A 12 20.52 6.39 -0.20
CA ASN A 12 19.90 7.45 0.59
C ASN A 12 19.01 8.34 -0.27
N LYS A 13 19.47 8.71 -1.48
CA LYS A 13 18.68 9.52 -2.40
C LYS A 13 17.40 8.81 -2.87
N LEU A 14 17.48 7.51 -3.17
CA LEU A 14 16.30 6.72 -3.53
C LEU A 14 15.30 6.59 -2.37
N ILE A 15 15.78 6.50 -1.12
CA ILE A 15 14.91 6.49 0.07
C ILE A 15 14.21 7.84 0.24
N GLU A 16 14.94 8.95 0.13
CA GLU A 16 14.39 10.30 0.20
C GLU A 16 13.29 10.52 -0.85
N LEU A 17 13.55 10.13 -2.10
CA LEU A 17 12.60 10.22 -3.20
C LEU A 17 11.38 9.30 -3.02
N PHE A 18 11.58 8.12 -2.42
CA PHE A 18 10.49 7.22 -2.07
C PHE A 18 9.56 7.84 -1.02
N VAL A 19 10.12 8.44 0.02
CA VAL A 19 9.35 9.13 1.08
C VAL A 19 8.62 10.35 0.53
N ALA A 20 9.24 11.10 -0.38
CA ALA A 20 8.63 12.24 -1.06
C ALA A 20 7.53 11.87 -2.08
N GLY A 21 7.23 10.57 -2.26
CA GLY A 21 6.18 10.11 -3.19
C GLY A 21 6.53 10.27 -4.67
N VAL A 22 7.81 10.47 -5.00
CA VAL A 22 8.27 10.61 -6.39
C VAL A 22 8.07 9.29 -7.14
N THR A 23 7.72 9.34 -8.42
CA THR A 23 7.58 8.11 -9.21
C THR A 23 8.93 7.43 -9.42
N ALA A 24 8.97 6.10 -9.52
CA ALA A 24 10.21 5.36 -9.75
C ALA A 24 10.93 5.77 -11.06
N ARG A 25 10.18 6.24 -12.06
CA ARG A 25 10.76 6.76 -13.32
C ARG A 25 11.57 8.03 -13.06
N THR A 26 10.93 9.04 -12.47
CA THR A 26 11.59 10.31 -12.13
C THR A 26 12.73 10.10 -11.13
N ALA A 27 12.54 9.20 -10.17
CA ALA A 27 13.59 8.88 -9.21
C ALA A 27 14.83 8.23 -9.85
N ALA A 28 14.66 7.48 -10.95
CA ALA A 28 15.77 6.90 -11.68
C ALA A 28 16.65 7.97 -12.34
N GLU A 29 16.03 8.98 -12.94
CA GLU A 29 16.71 10.13 -13.54
C GLU A 29 17.44 10.95 -12.46
N LEU A 30 16.74 11.28 -11.37
CA LEU A 30 17.29 12.09 -10.27
C LEU A 30 18.41 11.39 -9.48
N ALA A 31 18.34 10.08 -9.31
CA ALA A 31 19.37 9.29 -8.61
C ALA A 31 20.45 8.75 -9.55
N ASN A 32 20.34 9.02 -10.86
CA ASN A 32 21.22 8.51 -11.91
C ASN A 32 21.41 6.98 -11.83
N VAL A 33 20.31 6.24 -11.91
CA VAL A 33 20.25 4.77 -11.93
C VAL A 33 19.33 4.29 -13.05
N ASN A 34 19.42 3.02 -13.43
CA ASN A 34 18.48 2.45 -14.39
C ASN A 34 17.05 2.46 -13.84
N LYS A 35 16.06 2.77 -14.68
CA LYS A 35 14.63 2.75 -14.32
C LYS A 35 14.18 1.45 -13.66
N SER A 36 14.68 0.30 -14.13
CA SER A 36 14.34 -1.00 -13.56
C SER A 36 14.93 -1.16 -12.16
N THR A 37 16.12 -0.61 -11.93
CA THR A 37 16.76 -0.57 -10.61
C THR A 37 15.96 0.27 -9.63
N ALA A 38 15.54 1.48 -10.02
CA ALA A 38 14.72 2.33 -9.15
C ALA A 38 13.36 1.67 -8.82
N ALA A 39 12.68 1.10 -9.83
CA ALA A 39 11.41 0.39 -9.63
C ALA A 39 11.57 -0.81 -8.69
N TYR A 40 12.60 -1.63 -8.90
CA TYR A 40 12.92 -2.76 -8.03
C TYR A 40 13.25 -2.30 -6.61
N TYR A 41 14.03 -1.23 -6.46
CA TYR A 41 14.38 -0.65 -5.16
C TYR A 41 13.14 -0.20 -4.38
N PHE A 42 12.21 0.49 -5.04
CA PHE A 42 10.97 0.94 -4.42
C PHE A 42 10.05 -0.23 -4.04
N HIS A 43 9.97 -1.26 -4.88
CA HIS A 43 9.23 -2.46 -4.54
C HIS A 43 9.82 -3.16 -3.31
N ARG A 44 11.15 -3.32 -3.26
CA ARG A 44 11.89 -3.84 -2.11
C ARG A 44 11.63 -3.04 -0.83
N LEU A 45 11.59 -1.70 -0.92
CA LEU A 45 11.26 -0.84 0.22
C LEU A 45 9.85 -1.12 0.74
N ARG A 46 8.85 -1.25 -0.15
CA ARG A 46 7.48 -1.58 0.25
C ARG A 46 7.37 -2.94 0.94
N LEU A 47 8.08 -3.96 0.43
CA LEU A 47 8.11 -5.27 1.08
C LEU A 47 8.76 -5.22 2.46
N LEU A 48 9.84 -4.45 2.62
CA LEU A 48 10.47 -4.26 3.92
C LEU A 48 9.53 -3.56 4.90
N ILE A 49 8.83 -2.51 4.46
CA ILE A 49 7.82 -1.83 5.29
C ILE A 49 6.73 -2.83 5.69
N TYR A 50 6.20 -3.61 4.75
CA TYR A 50 5.19 -4.62 5.01
C TYR A 50 5.64 -5.68 6.04
N GLN A 51 6.86 -6.22 5.87
CA GLN A 51 7.43 -7.20 6.79
C GLN A 51 7.65 -6.62 8.19
N ASN A 52 8.06 -5.34 8.30
CA ASN A 52 8.30 -4.68 9.58
C ASN A 52 7.04 -4.05 10.18
N SER A 53 5.93 -4.00 9.44
CA SER A 53 4.62 -3.58 9.95
C SER A 53 3.86 -4.68 10.70
N CYS A 54 4.45 -5.88 10.84
CA CYS A 54 3.80 -7.06 11.43
C CYS A 54 3.67 -7.03 12.97
N HIS A 55 3.34 -5.88 13.54
CA HIS A 55 2.79 -5.77 14.89
C HIS A 55 1.50 -4.97 14.81
N LEU A 56 0.47 -5.68 14.38
CA LEU A 56 -0.93 -5.31 14.44
C LEU A 56 -1.48 -5.86 15.75
N GLU A 57 -1.25 -5.12 16.82
CA GLU A 57 -2.04 -5.26 18.04
C GLU A 57 -3.53 -5.27 17.66
N MET A 58 -4.29 -6.17 18.29
CA MET A 58 -5.75 -6.15 18.22
C MET A 58 -6.24 -4.73 18.50
N PHE A 59 -7.13 -4.20 17.65
CA PHE A 59 -7.61 -2.83 17.78
C PHE A 59 -8.32 -2.65 19.13
N ASP A 60 -8.02 -1.56 19.83
CA ASP A 60 -8.70 -1.14 21.06
C ASP A 60 -9.04 0.36 20.93
N GLY A 61 -10.21 0.76 21.42
CA GLY A 61 -10.80 2.10 21.28
C GLY A 61 -11.60 2.35 19.98
N GLU A 62 -11.93 3.63 19.72
CA GLU A 62 -12.65 4.06 18.52
C GLU A 62 -11.77 3.95 17.26
N VAL A 63 -12.28 3.26 16.24
CA VAL A 63 -11.61 3.05 14.95
C VAL A 63 -12.42 3.75 13.86
N GLU A 64 -11.75 4.54 13.02
CA GLU A 64 -12.38 5.10 11.83
C GLU A 64 -12.19 4.13 10.66
N ALA A 65 -13.29 3.71 10.04
CA ALA A 65 -13.27 2.86 8.86
C ALA A 65 -13.54 3.70 7.60
N GLY A 66 -12.58 3.71 6.68
CA GLY A 66 -12.70 4.36 5.37
C GLY A 66 -12.78 3.35 4.24
N GLU A 67 -13.69 3.55 3.29
CA GLU A 67 -13.79 2.73 2.08
C GLU A 67 -13.17 3.47 0.88
N SER A 68 -12.21 2.82 0.22
CA SER A 68 -11.55 3.32 -0.99
C SER A 68 -11.69 2.33 -2.14
N TYR A 69 -12.08 2.80 -3.32
CA TYR A 69 -12.23 1.96 -4.51
C TYR A 69 -11.08 2.19 -5.49
N PHE A 70 -10.23 1.19 -5.70
CA PHE A 70 -9.07 1.26 -6.60
C PHE A 70 -9.32 0.49 -7.91
N GLY A 71 -8.70 0.94 -9.00
CA GLY A 71 -8.86 0.31 -10.32
C GLY A 71 -10.06 0.82 -11.11
N GLY A 72 -10.56 0.01 -12.04
CA GLY A 72 -11.59 0.39 -13.02
C GLY A 72 -11.01 1.20 -14.18
N HIS A 73 -10.32 0.54 -15.11
CA HIS A 73 -9.77 1.21 -16.31
C HIS A 73 -10.74 1.08 -17.48
N ARG A 74 -11.73 1.97 -17.59
CA ARG A 74 -12.60 2.09 -18.77
C ARG A 74 -13.12 3.51 -18.99
N LYS A 75 -13.39 3.86 -20.25
CA LYS A 75 -14.22 5.03 -20.60
C LYS A 75 -15.69 4.71 -20.28
N GLY A 76 -16.37 5.56 -19.52
CA GLY A 76 -17.77 5.36 -19.10
C GLY A 76 -18.06 5.86 -17.68
N LYS A 77 -19.08 5.30 -17.02
CA LYS A 77 -19.54 5.69 -15.65
C LYS A 77 -18.35 5.84 -14.70
N ARG A 78 -18.26 7.01 -14.06
CA ARG A 78 -17.19 7.40 -13.12
C ARG A 78 -17.68 7.27 -11.67
N GLY A 79 -16.76 7.44 -10.70
CA GLY A 79 -17.09 7.38 -9.28
C GLY A 79 -17.22 5.95 -8.74
N ARG A 80 -17.87 5.80 -7.58
CA ARG A 80 -17.90 4.52 -6.82
C ARG A 80 -18.61 3.37 -7.57
N GLY A 81 -19.52 3.67 -8.49
CA GLY A 81 -20.28 2.66 -9.25
C GLY A 81 -19.64 2.17 -10.56
N ALA A 82 -18.35 2.38 -10.79
CA ALA A 82 -17.69 1.91 -12.01
C ALA A 82 -17.30 0.43 -11.88
N ALA A 83 -17.69 -0.40 -12.87
CA ALA A 83 -17.39 -1.83 -12.88
C ALA A 83 -15.88 -2.12 -12.91
N GLY A 84 -15.45 -3.19 -12.23
CA GLY A 84 -14.05 -3.61 -12.16
C GLY A 84 -13.20 -2.77 -11.20
N LYS A 85 -13.83 -2.09 -10.24
CA LYS A 85 -13.14 -1.49 -9.09
C LYS A 85 -13.03 -2.49 -7.95
N THR A 86 -11.88 -2.52 -7.31
CA THR A 86 -11.64 -3.28 -6.09
C THR A 86 -11.87 -2.38 -4.90
N ALA A 87 -12.80 -2.75 -4.03
CA ALA A 87 -13.01 -2.09 -2.75
C ALA A 87 -11.87 -2.47 -1.78
N VAL A 88 -11.33 -1.47 -1.10
CA VAL A 88 -10.28 -1.59 -0.09
C VAL A 88 -10.76 -0.84 1.14
N PHE A 89 -10.85 -1.53 2.26
CA PHE A 89 -11.21 -0.92 3.54
C PHE A 89 -9.93 -0.56 4.29
N GLY A 90 -9.84 0.69 4.70
CA GLY A 90 -8.84 1.18 5.64
C GLY A 90 -9.43 1.28 7.03
N LEU A 91 -8.85 0.57 7.98
CA LEU A 91 -9.07 0.75 9.41
C LEU A 91 -7.97 1.67 9.95
N LEU A 92 -8.35 2.87 10.35
CA LEU A 92 -7.44 3.88 10.89
C LEU A 92 -7.45 3.82 12.43
N LYS A 93 -6.32 3.45 13.05
CA LYS A 93 -6.11 3.60 14.50
C LYS A 93 -5.47 4.97 14.77
N ARG A 94 -6.03 5.74 15.70
CA ARG A 94 -5.41 6.99 16.19
C ARG A 94 -4.10 6.66 16.93
N ASN A 95 -3.13 7.59 16.88
CA ASN A 95 -1.70 7.42 17.23
C ASN A 95 -0.79 6.83 16.13
N GLY A 96 -1.12 7.08 14.86
CA GLY A 96 -0.15 7.05 13.75
C GLY A 96 0.04 5.71 13.04
N LYS A 97 -0.85 4.73 13.24
CA LYS A 97 -0.80 3.44 12.52
C LYS A 97 -2.11 3.20 11.75
N VAL A 98 -2.01 3.08 10.43
CA VAL A 98 -3.13 2.84 9.51
C VAL A 98 -3.02 1.43 8.96
N TYR A 99 -4.12 0.70 8.90
CA TYR A 99 -4.17 -0.66 8.39
C TYR A 99 -5.23 -0.78 7.30
N THR A 100 -4.91 -1.45 6.21
CA THR A 100 -5.78 -1.58 5.03
C THR A 100 -5.90 -3.03 4.63
N VAL A 101 -7.13 -3.48 4.35
CA VAL A 101 -7.44 -4.82 3.87
C VAL A 101 -8.16 -4.69 2.53
N ALA A 102 -7.62 -5.38 1.51
CA ALA A 102 -8.31 -5.52 0.23
C ALA A 102 -9.47 -6.50 0.40
N VAL A 103 -10.66 -6.11 -0.02
CA VAL A 103 -11.86 -6.93 0.13
C VAL A 103 -12.11 -7.71 -1.17
N PRO A 104 -12.40 -9.03 -1.09
CA PRO A 104 -12.78 -9.82 -2.26
C PRO A 104 -14.00 -9.20 -2.95
N ASN A 105 -14.03 -9.30 -4.28
CA ASN A 105 -15.15 -8.78 -5.05
C ASN A 105 -16.39 -9.66 -4.85
N ASN A 106 -17.30 -9.27 -3.95
CA ASN A 106 -18.59 -9.94 -3.75
C ASN A 106 -19.54 -9.58 -4.90
N THR A 107 -19.78 -10.52 -5.80
CA THR A 107 -20.68 -10.36 -6.96
C THR A 107 -22.16 -10.49 -6.63
N ASP A 108 -22.45 -10.94 -5.42
CA ASP A 108 -23.71 -11.52 -4.96
C ASP A 108 -24.50 -10.56 -4.03
N GLY A 109 -23.99 -9.34 -3.82
CA GLY A 109 -24.66 -8.30 -3.03
C GLY A 109 -24.65 -8.58 -1.52
N THR A 110 -24.08 -9.70 -1.10
CA THR A 110 -23.92 -10.10 0.29
C THR A 110 -22.90 -9.19 0.96
N PRO A 111 -23.29 -8.43 2.01
CA PRO A 111 -22.34 -7.68 2.83
C PRO A 111 -21.25 -8.62 3.33
N VAL A 112 -19.99 -8.16 3.36
CA VAL A 112 -18.90 -8.93 3.95
C VAL A 112 -19.17 -9.04 5.45
N THR A 113 -19.73 -10.16 5.88
CA THR A 113 -20.07 -10.44 7.28
C THR A 113 -18.93 -11.13 8.03
N ASP A 114 -18.02 -11.78 7.31
CA ASP A 114 -16.80 -12.39 7.85
C ASP A 114 -15.61 -11.45 7.68
N TYR A 115 -15.48 -10.50 8.61
CA TYR A 115 -14.14 -10.10 9.00
C TYR A 115 -13.47 -11.32 9.66
N PRO A 116 -12.20 -11.63 9.37
CA PRO A 116 -11.51 -12.70 10.07
C PRO A 116 -11.66 -12.45 11.58
N ARG A 117 -12.39 -13.33 12.27
CA ARG A 117 -12.51 -13.27 13.73
C ARG A 117 -11.09 -13.26 14.26
N ALA A 118 -10.74 -12.22 15.02
CA ALA A 118 -9.53 -12.25 15.83
C ALA A 118 -9.64 -13.49 16.72
N GLY A 119 -8.92 -14.55 16.32
CA GLY A 119 -8.87 -15.78 17.08
C GLY A 119 -8.15 -15.48 18.38
N TYR A 120 -8.84 -15.67 19.50
CA TYR A 120 -8.19 -15.79 20.80
C TYR A 120 -7.38 -17.10 20.79
N ALA A 121 -6.06 -16.99 20.77
CA ALA A 121 -5.11 -17.99 21.26
C ALA A 121 -3.74 -17.32 21.45
#